data_AF-A0A817L766-F1
#
_entry.id   AF-A0A817L766-F1
#
_cell.length_a   1.000
_cell.length_b   1.000
_cell.length_c   1.000
_cell.angle_alpha   90.00
_cell.angle_beta   90.00
_cell.angle_gamma   90.00
#
_symmetry.space_group_name_H-M   'P 1'
#
loop_
_entity.id
_entity.type
_entity.pdbx_description
1 polymer ?
#
loop_
_entity_poly.entity_id
_entity_poly.type
_entity_poly.pdbx_seq_one_letter_code
_entity_poly.pdbx_strand_id
1 'polypeptide(L)'
;MLIYSGYVYRLKKSTKNVKYWVCQSNNCAANVHTNANDELIQSNGQHRHLPALERIELRDLKNKVKERVESETTSVPKIYEEELAHSNLSSAALILAPLPADAKSVLNRIRRNITPLLSTSSDFDIPDFYRQTLNGKPFVCTDRTFDSCPSQFKQLYNPLLEISTK
;
A
#
# COMPACT_ATOMS: atom_id res chain seq x y z
N MET A 1 -9.56 13.14 -10.62
CA MET A 1 -10.92 12.99 -10.05
C MET A 1 -11.36 14.38 -9.62
N LEU A 2 -12.64 14.72 -9.76
CA LEU A 2 -13.14 16.03 -9.35
C LEU A 2 -14.04 15.88 -8.12
N ILE A 3 -13.87 16.75 -7.13
CA ILE A 3 -14.75 16.85 -5.95
C ILE A 3 -15.49 18.17 -6.07
N TYR A 4 -16.82 18.13 -6.10
CA TYR A 4 -17.66 19.32 -6.19
C TYR A 4 -18.94 19.13 -5.38
N SER A 5 -19.23 20.08 -4.48
CA SER A 5 -20.39 20.07 -3.58
C SER A 5 -20.55 18.76 -2.77
N GLY A 6 -19.44 18.19 -2.29
CA GLY A 6 -19.44 16.94 -1.51
C GLY A 6 -19.67 15.66 -2.33
N TYR A 7 -19.70 15.78 -3.65
CA TYR A 7 -19.83 14.65 -4.57
C TYR A 7 -18.54 14.41 -5.34
N VAL A 8 -18.32 13.13 -5.66
CA VAL A 8 -17.15 12.69 -6.42
C VAL A 8 -17.53 12.42 -7.86
N TYR A 9 -16.75 12.97 -8.79
CA TYR A 9 -16.93 12.81 -10.22
C TYR A 9 -15.71 12.15 -10.88
N ARG A 10 -15.99 11.28 -11.85
CA ARG A 10 -15.00 10.67 -12.74
C ARG A 10 -14.99 11.39 -14.08
N LEU A 11 -13.80 11.50 -14.68
CA LEU A 11 -13.66 12.07 -16.01
C LEU A 11 -14.30 11.12 -17.03
N LYS A 12 -15.26 11.60 -17.81
CA LYS A 12 -15.89 10.85 -18.91
C LYS A 12 -15.18 11.08 -20.22
N LYS A 13 -14.93 12.36 -20.55
CA LYS A 13 -14.23 12.76 -21.77
C LYS A 13 -13.53 14.10 -21.53
N SER A 14 -12.43 14.32 -22.23
CA SER A 14 -11.72 15.59 -22.26
C SER A 14 -11.61 16.07 -23.70
N THR A 15 -11.90 17.34 -23.93
CA THR A 15 -11.74 18.04 -25.20
C THR A 15 -10.76 19.20 -24.98
N LYS A 16 -10.25 19.83 -26.06
CA LYS A 16 -9.25 20.91 -25.96
C LYS A 16 -9.61 22.02 -24.95
N ASN A 17 -10.89 22.37 -24.85
CA ASN A 17 -11.34 23.49 -24.00
C ASN A 17 -12.18 23.04 -22.79
N VAL A 18 -12.71 21.82 -22.78
CA VAL A 18 -13.71 21.38 -21.80
C VAL A 18 -13.47 19.94 -21.36
N LYS A 19 -13.47 19.72 -20.05
CA LYS A 19 -13.46 18.40 -19.42
C LYS A 19 -14.88 18.08 -18.93
N TYR A 20 -15.37 16.91 -19.28
CA TYR A 20 -16.70 16.44 -18.93
C TYR A 20 -16.59 15.38 -17.84
N TRP A 21 -17.22 15.64 -16.71
CA TRP A 21 -17.19 14.82 -15.51
C TRP A 21 -18.59 14.26 -15.25
N VAL A 22 -18.67 13.00 -14.84
CA VAL A 22 -19.93 12.36 -14.43
C VAL A 22 -19.80 11.86 -13.01
N CYS A 23 -20.92 11.86 -12.27
CA CYS A 23 -20.91 11.35 -10.91
C CYS A 23 -20.36 9.92 -10.87
N GLN A 24 -19.58 9.60 -9.84
CA GLN A 24 -18.99 8.27 -9.69
C GLN A 24 -20.02 7.21 -9.25
N SER A 25 -21.10 7.61 -8.57
CA SER A 25 -22.11 6.67 -8.09
C SER A 25 -22.86 6.01 -9.26
N ASN A 26 -23.26 4.75 -9.05
CA ASN A 26 -24.02 4.02 -10.04
C ASN A 26 -25.41 4.64 -10.19
N ASN A 27 -25.91 4.70 -11.43
CA ASN A 27 -27.24 5.23 -11.79
C ASN A 27 -27.51 6.69 -11.39
N CYS A 28 -26.46 7.52 -11.23
CA CYS A 28 -26.61 8.96 -11.06
C CYS A 28 -26.41 9.71 -12.38
N ALA A 29 -27.33 10.62 -12.70
CA ALA A 29 -27.32 11.41 -13.94
C ALA A 29 -26.54 12.73 -13.82
N ALA A 30 -26.08 13.09 -12.61
CA ALA A 30 -25.38 14.33 -12.36
C ALA A 30 -24.03 14.37 -13.09
N ASN A 31 -23.74 15.52 -13.70
CA ASN A 31 -22.53 15.78 -14.46
C ASN A 31 -22.06 17.22 -14.25
N VAL A 32 -20.76 17.41 -14.43
CA VAL A 32 -20.09 18.71 -14.26
C VAL A 32 -19.14 18.90 -15.43
N HIS A 33 -19.07 20.12 -15.95
CA HIS A 33 -18.15 20.53 -16.98
C HIS A 33 -17.17 21.54 -16.39
N THR A 34 -15.87 21.30 -16.59
CA THR A 34 -14.82 22.26 -16.23
C THR A 34 -14.07 22.68 -17.49
N ASN A 35 -13.44 23.86 -17.45
CA ASN A 35 -12.57 24.29 -18.55
C ASN A 35 -11.22 23.54 -18.49
N ALA A 36 -10.32 23.85 -19.44
CA ALA A 36 -8.97 23.29 -19.43
C ALA A 36 -8.19 23.60 -18.14
N ASN A 37 -8.45 24.75 -17.52
CA ASN A 37 -7.87 25.24 -16.27
C ASN A 37 -8.61 24.76 -15.01
N ASP A 38 -9.53 23.79 -15.15
CA ASP A 38 -10.31 23.20 -14.06
C ASP A 38 -11.30 24.15 -13.34
N GLU A 39 -11.64 25.29 -13.95
CA GLU A 39 -12.71 26.17 -13.50
C GLU A 39 -14.08 25.62 -13.88
N LEU A 40 -15.05 25.76 -12.99
CA LEU A 40 -16.41 25.29 -13.21
C LEU A 40 -17.09 26.08 -14.33
N ILE A 41 -17.48 25.39 -15.40
CA ILE A 41 -18.30 25.96 -16.47
C ILE A 41 -19.78 25.74 -16.17
N GLN A 42 -20.15 24.49 -15.86
CA GLN A 42 -21.54 24.09 -15.72
C GLN A 42 -21.68 22.86 -14.83
N SER A 43 -22.76 22.80 -14.06
CA SER A 43 -23.19 21.60 -13.35
C SER A 43 -24.64 21.28 -13.71
N ASN A 44 -24.91 20.07 -14.20
CA ASN A 44 -26.25 19.64 -14.60
C ASN A 44 -26.65 18.32 -13.91
N GLY A 45 -27.97 18.11 -13.81
CA GLY A 45 -28.55 16.88 -13.28
C GLY A 45 -28.63 16.86 -11.75
N GLN A 46 -29.63 16.15 -11.24
CA GLN A 46 -29.85 16.02 -9.80
C GLN A 46 -29.26 14.71 -9.28
N HIS A 47 -28.59 14.79 -8.13
CA HIS A 47 -28.11 13.61 -7.43
C HIS A 47 -29.29 12.85 -6.82
N ARG A 48 -29.30 11.52 -7.02
CA ARG A 48 -30.28 10.61 -6.41
C ARG A 48 -29.72 9.85 -5.20
N HIS A 49 -28.64 10.38 -4.63
CA HIS A 49 -27.95 9.81 -3.49
C HIS A 49 -27.37 10.93 -2.64
N LEU A 50 -27.06 10.59 -1.40
CA LEU A 50 -26.44 11.53 -0.47
C LEU A 50 -24.97 11.78 -0.84
N PRO A 51 -24.44 12.97 -0.52
CA PRO A 51 -23.00 13.20 -0.50
C PRO A 51 -22.31 12.19 0.41
N ALA A 52 -21.10 11.78 0.05
CA ALA A 52 -20.29 10.82 0.83
C ALA A 52 -18.98 11.50 1.24
N LEU A 53 -19.10 12.50 2.14
CA LEU A 53 -17.99 13.32 2.60
C LEU A 53 -16.94 12.47 3.34
N GLU A 54 -17.39 11.52 4.14
CA GLU A 54 -16.56 10.59 4.87
C GLU A 54 -15.65 9.75 3.95
N ARG A 55 -16.14 9.41 2.75
CA ARG A 55 -15.35 8.69 1.73
C ARG A 55 -14.34 9.60 1.03
N ILE A 56 -14.62 10.90 0.95
CA ILE A 56 -13.68 11.90 0.42
C ILE A 56 -12.55 12.08 1.43
N GLU A 57 -12.88 12.31 2.70
CA GLU A 57 -11.92 12.43 3.80
C GLU A 57 -10.97 11.22 3.88
N LEU A 58 -11.53 10.00 3.87
CA LEU A 58 -10.73 8.77 3.89
C LEU A 58 -9.84 8.60 2.66
N ARG A 59 -10.26 9.11 1.51
CA ARG A 59 -9.44 9.08 0.30
C ARG A 59 -8.26 10.04 0.43
N ASP A 60 -8.48 11.23 0.97
CA ASP A 60 -7.43 12.22 1.16
C ASP A 60 -6.39 11.70 2.17
N LEU A 61 -6.84 11.11 3.29
CA LEU A 61 -5.96 10.39 4.22
C LEU A 61 -5.13 9.32 3.48
N LYS A 62 -5.80 8.47 2.70
CA LYS A 62 -5.14 7.37 1.99
C LYS A 62 -4.08 7.88 1.00
N ASN A 63 -4.32 9.02 0.35
CA ASN A 63 -3.36 9.62 -0.56
C ASN A 63 -2.14 10.14 0.20
N LYS A 64 -2.33 10.88 1.30
CA LYS A 64 -1.23 11.36 2.15
C LYS A 64 -0.38 10.21 2.72
N VAL A 65 -1.03 9.16 3.22
CA VAL A 65 -0.31 7.98 3.72
C VAL A 65 0.52 7.34 2.61
N LYS A 66 -0.03 7.22 1.39
CA LYS A 66 0.73 6.66 0.26
C LYS A 66 1.94 7.51 -0.11
N GLU A 67 1.76 8.83 -0.18
CA GLU A 67 2.84 9.78 -0.45
C GLU A 67 3.98 9.62 0.56
N ARG A 68 3.65 9.60 1.87
CA ARG A 68 4.64 9.39 2.93
C ARG A 68 5.28 8.01 2.90
N VAL A 69 4.52 6.96 2.58
CA VAL A 69 5.05 5.59 2.47
C VAL A 69 6.04 5.46 1.30
N GLU A 70 5.85 6.24 0.23
CA GLU A 70 6.75 6.32 -0.92
C GLU A 70 7.98 7.18 -0.67
N SER A 71 7.94 8.17 0.23
CA SER A 71 9.09 9.05 0.50
C SER A 71 9.91 8.65 1.73
N GLU A 72 9.28 8.05 2.75
CA GLU A 72 9.89 7.79 4.05
C GLU A 72 10.17 6.30 4.29
N THR A 73 11.19 6.01 5.09
CA THR A 73 11.54 4.66 5.56
C THR A 73 10.97 4.32 6.94
N THR A 74 10.26 5.26 7.58
CA THR A 74 9.58 5.08 8.87
C THR A 74 8.54 3.95 8.81
N SER A 75 8.29 3.24 9.91
CA SER A 75 7.38 2.09 9.93
C SER A 75 5.98 2.41 9.38
N VAL A 76 5.42 1.56 8.49
CA VAL A 76 4.10 1.80 7.86
C VAL A 76 2.98 2.04 8.88
N PRO A 77 2.80 1.21 9.93
CA PRO A 77 1.78 1.46 10.94
C PRO A 77 1.93 2.82 11.62
N LYS A 78 3.18 3.24 11.89
CA LYS A 78 3.47 4.53 12.53
C LYS A 78 3.05 5.69 11.64
N ILE A 79 3.38 5.66 10.34
CA ILE A 79 2.91 6.68 9.39
C ILE A 79 1.38 6.77 9.39
N TYR A 80 0.71 5.62 9.35
CA TYR A 80 -0.75 5.59 9.30
C TYR A 80 -1.39 6.18 10.57
N GLU A 81 -0.89 5.82 11.74
CA GLU A 81 -1.35 6.34 13.03
C GLU A 81 -1.11 7.84 13.17
N GLU A 82 0.07 8.32 12.76
CA GLU A 82 0.39 9.75 12.73
C GLU A 82 -0.56 10.51 11.78
N GLU A 83 -0.74 10.03 10.54
CA GLU A 83 -1.64 10.69 9.58
C GLU A 83 -3.11 10.67 10.05
N LEU A 84 -3.54 9.60 10.73
CA LEU A 84 -4.85 9.56 11.37
C LEU A 84 -4.96 10.61 12.49
N ALA A 85 -3.95 10.74 13.34
CA ALA A 85 -3.94 11.73 14.41
C ALA A 85 -3.84 13.18 13.91
N HIS A 86 -3.16 13.40 12.78
CA HIS A 86 -3.02 14.71 12.15
C HIS A 86 -4.23 15.10 11.29
N SER A 87 -5.01 14.14 10.83
CA SER A 87 -6.21 14.41 10.03
C SER A 87 -7.41 14.67 10.94
N ASN A 88 -8.04 15.83 10.79
CA ASN A 88 -9.29 16.18 11.47
C ASN A 88 -10.48 15.48 10.78
N LEU A 89 -10.50 14.14 10.82
CA LEU A 89 -11.55 13.32 10.22
C LEU A 89 -12.86 13.44 11.01
N SER A 90 -13.98 13.37 10.29
CA SER A 90 -15.29 13.26 10.93
C SER A 90 -15.43 11.93 11.69
N SER A 91 -16.30 11.88 12.70
CA SER A 91 -16.57 10.64 13.43
C SER A 91 -17.04 9.51 12.52
N ALA A 92 -17.80 9.83 11.47
CA ALA A 92 -18.24 8.86 10.47
C ALA A 92 -17.07 8.31 9.64
N ALA A 93 -16.11 9.16 9.25
CA ALA A 93 -14.90 8.72 8.56
C ALA A 93 -14.02 7.84 9.44
N LEU A 94 -13.84 8.19 10.72
CA LEU A 94 -13.05 7.38 11.66
C LEU A 94 -13.61 5.97 11.83
N ILE A 95 -14.94 5.82 11.90
CA ILE A 95 -15.60 4.50 12.00
C ILE A 95 -15.35 3.64 10.74
N LEU A 96 -15.26 4.28 9.57
CA LEU A 96 -15.04 3.61 8.29
C LEU A 96 -13.55 3.43 7.94
N ALA A 97 -12.64 4.06 8.69
CA ALA A 97 -11.22 3.98 8.45
C ALA A 97 -10.72 2.53 8.64
N PRO A 98 -9.94 1.97 7.70
CA PRO A 98 -9.35 0.64 7.88
C PRO A 98 -8.46 0.58 9.12
N LEU A 99 -8.37 -0.58 9.76
CA LEU A 99 -7.35 -0.79 10.78
C LEU A 99 -5.95 -0.81 10.13
N PRO A 100 -4.90 -0.38 10.86
CA PRO A 100 -3.53 -0.37 10.34
C PRO A 100 -3.08 -1.76 9.84
N ALA A 101 -3.54 -2.83 10.50
CA ALA A 101 -3.23 -4.21 10.14
C ALA A 101 -3.73 -4.56 8.72
N ASP A 102 -4.93 -4.12 8.35
CA ASP A 102 -5.54 -4.41 7.05
C ASP A 102 -4.87 -3.62 5.93
N ALA A 103 -4.46 -2.39 6.21
CA ALA A 103 -3.80 -1.51 5.24
C ALA A 103 -2.32 -1.89 5.01
N LYS A 104 -1.68 -2.56 5.97
CA LYS A 104 -0.23 -2.84 5.99
C LYS A 104 0.26 -3.56 4.73
N SER A 105 -0.47 -4.56 4.23
CA SER A 105 -0.05 -5.35 3.08
C SER A 105 0.05 -4.50 1.80
N VAL A 106 -0.95 -3.64 1.57
CA VAL A 106 -1.03 -2.74 0.42
C VAL A 106 0.04 -1.67 0.51
N LEU A 107 0.22 -1.06 1.67
CA LEU A 107 1.21 0.00 1.88
C LEU A 107 2.64 -0.53 1.77
N ASN A 108 2.93 -1.69 2.35
CA ASN A 108 4.25 -2.33 2.19
C ASN A 108 4.52 -2.72 0.74
N ARG A 109 3.49 -3.11 -0.04
CA ARG A 109 3.66 -3.37 -1.48
C ARG A 109 4.12 -2.12 -2.22
N ILE A 110 3.56 -0.95 -1.90
CA ILE A 110 3.97 0.33 -2.47
C ILE A 110 5.42 0.64 -2.09
N ARG A 111 5.75 0.46 -0.80
CA ARG A 111 7.09 0.73 -0.26
C ARG A 111 8.21 -0.11 -0.87
N ARG A 112 7.93 -1.30 -1.44
CA ARG A 112 8.97 -2.15 -2.06
C ARG A 112 9.80 -1.42 -3.12
N ASN A 113 9.25 -0.38 -3.74
CA ASN A 113 9.96 0.41 -4.75
C ASN A 113 11.11 1.24 -4.17
N ILE A 114 11.05 1.60 -2.88
CA ILE A 114 12.09 2.39 -2.21
C ILE A 114 12.91 1.58 -1.21
N THR A 115 12.41 0.43 -0.77
CA THR A 115 13.18 -0.44 0.13
C THR A 115 14.43 -0.92 -0.59
N PRO A 116 15.64 -0.66 -0.07
CA PRO A 116 16.85 -1.16 -0.68
C PRO A 116 16.77 -2.69 -0.73
N LEU A 117 17.22 -3.26 -1.84
CA LEU A 117 17.43 -4.70 -1.93
C LEU A 117 18.45 -5.07 -0.86
N LEU A 118 18.04 -5.92 0.08
CA LEU A 118 18.99 -6.50 1.02
C LEU A 118 19.95 -7.37 0.22
N SER A 119 21.24 -7.22 0.51
CA SER A 119 22.26 -8.07 -0.06
C SER A 119 21.95 -9.52 0.30
N THR A 120 22.10 -10.42 -0.68
CA THR A 120 21.90 -11.85 -0.45
C THR A 120 23.05 -12.38 0.40
N SER A 121 22.89 -13.51 1.09
CA SER A 121 23.95 -14.03 1.97
C SER A 121 25.27 -14.35 1.25
N SER A 122 25.23 -14.46 -0.08
CA SER A 122 26.39 -14.60 -0.97
C SER A 122 27.30 -13.38 -1.04
N ASP A 123 26.79 -12.20 -0.68
CA ASP A 123 27.46 -10.92 -0.89
C ASP A 123 28.34 -10.54 0.32
N PHE A 124 28.30 -11.33 1.39
CA PHE A 124 29.19 -11.15 2.54
C PHE A 124 30.51 -11.87 2.29
N ASP A 125 31.61 -11.12 2.29
CA ASP A 125 32.98 -11.67 2.32
C ASP A 125 33.27 -12.24 3.71
N ILE A 126 32.65 -13.38 4.03
CA ILE A 126 32.96 -14.15 5.23
C ILE A 126 34.35 -14.77 5.01
N PRO A 127 35.36 -14.57 5.87
CA PRO A 127 36.66 -15.22 5.71
C PRO A 127 36.56 -16.75 5.77
N ASP A 128 37.41 -17.46 5.02
CA ASP A 128 37.36 -18.93 4.92
C ASP A 128 37.51 -19.64 6.26
N PHE A 129 38.28 -19.06 7.19
CA PHE A 129 38.42 -19.57 8.55
C PHE A 129 37.08 -19.63 9.30
N TYR A 130 36.21 -18.64 9.07
CA TYR A 130 34.87 -18.68 9.62
C TYR A 130 34.01 -19.67 8.84
N ARG A 131 34.16 -19.83 7.51
CA ARG A 131 33.35 -20.71 6.64
C ARG A 131 33.46 -22.20 6.94
N GLN A 132 34.39 -22.64 7.80
CA GLN A 132 34.63 -24.05 8.08
C GLN A 132 34.50 -24.38 9.58
N THR A 133 34.02 -25.59 9.85
CA THR A 133 34.07 -26.20 11.19
C THR A 133 35.50 -26.65 11.51
N LEU A 134 35.77 -26.99 12.79
CA LEU A 134 37.06 -27.57 13.22
C LEU A 134 37.49 -28.81 12.42
N ASN A 135 36.53 -29.49 11.78
CA ASN A 135 36.74 -30.67 10.94
C ASN A 135 36.82 -30.35 9.44
N GLY A 136 36.97 -29.08 9.05
CA GLY A 136 37.11 -28.64 7.65
C GLY A 136 35.82 -28.68 6.82
N LYS A 137 34.67 -29.02 7.41
CA LYS A 137 33.38 -29.03 6.70
C LYS A 137 32.77 -27.63 6.66
N PRO A 138 32.13 -27.22 5.54
CA PRO A 138 31.47 -25.90 5.46
C PRO A 138 30.35 -25.79 6.50
N PHE A 139 30.32 -24.66 7.22
CA PHE A 139 29.27 -24.38 8.22
C PHE A 139 28.12 -23.53 7.64
N VAL A 140 28.41 -22.66 6.65
CA VAL A 140 27.38 -21.88 5.95
C VAL A 140 26.76 -22.76 4.87
N CYS A 141 25.50 -23.13 5.06
CA CYS A 141 24.71 -23.81 4.03
C CYS A 141 23.75 -22.80 3.39
N THR A 142 23.77 -22.71 2.06
CA THR A 142 22.75 -21.96 1.30
C THR A 142 21.68 -22.93 0.79
N ASP A 143 20.51 -22.41 0.42
CA ASP A 143 19.42 -23.24 -0.13
C ASP A 143 19.85 -24.08 -1.34
N ARG A 144 20.87 -23.64 -2.09
CA ARG A 144 21.44 -24.35 -3.24
C ARG A 144 22.37 -25.50 -2.87
N THR A 145 22.92 -25.49 -1.66
CA THR A 145 23.92 -26.45 -1.17
C THR A 145 23.39 -27.26 0.01
N PHE A 146 22.06 -27.32 0.17
CA PHE A 146 21.42 -27.97 1.31
C PHE A 146 21.69 -29.48 1.35
N ASP A 147 21.80 -30.12 0.17
CA ASP A 147 22.05 -31.56 0.06
C ASP A 147 23.45 -31.96 0.52
N SER A 148 24.44 -31.05 0.41
CA SER A 148 25.82 -31.25 0.87
C SER A 148 26.07 -30.74 2.30
N CYS A 149 25.04 -30.23 2.98
CA CYS A 149 25.14 -29.74 4.34
C CYS A 149 25.32 -30.89 5.36
N PRO A 150 26.20 -30.78 6.37
CA PRO A 150 26.36 -31.80 7.39
C PRO A 150 25.03 -32.13 8.09
N SER A 151 24.71 -33.41 8.23
CA SER A 151 23.44 -33.93 8.78
C SER A 151 23.03 -33.35 10.15
N GLN A 152 24.00 -32.89 10.93
CA GLN A 152 23.83 -32.23 12.23
C GLN A 152 23.03 -30.92 12.15
N PHE A 153 23.07 -30.21 11.01
CA PHE A 153 22.31 -28.97 10.79
C PHE A 153 20.90 -29.23 10.20
N LYS A 154 20.67 -30.40 9.61
CA LYS A 154 19.33 -30.82 9.15
C LYS A 154 18.35 -31.02 10.32
N GLN A 155 18.86 -31.24 11.53
CA GLN A 155 18.03 -31.41 12.75
C GLN A 155 17.54 -30.08 13.34
N LEU A 156 18.21 -28.96 13.05
CA LEU A 156 17.84 -27.63 13.57
C LEU A 156 16.85 -26.87 12.67
N TYR A 157 16.71 -27.28 11.41
CA TYR A 157 15.69 -26.81 10.49
C TYR A 157 14.61 -27.87 10.33
N ASN A 158 13.68 -27.91 11.29
CA ASN A 158 12.42 -28.64 11.16
C ASN A 158 11.27 -27.63 11.07
N PRO A 159 11.00 -27.03 9.89
CA PRO A 159 9.86 -26.16 9.72
C PRO A 159 8.62 -27.04 9.51
N LEU A 160 7.80 -27.18 10.56
CA LEU A 160 6.36 -27.44 10.49
C LEU A 160 5.88 -28.32 9.31
N LEU A 161 6.13 -29.63 9.39
CA LEU A 161 5.36 -30.61 8.62
C LEU A 161 4.66 -31.59 9.55
N GLU A 162 3.79 -31.08 10.42
CA GLU A 162 2.64 -31.84 10.92
C GLU A 162 1.42 -30.90 11.05
N ILE A 163 0.91 -30.41 9.92
CA ILE A 163 -0.53 -30.20 9.81
C ILE A 163 -1.12 -31.60 9.58
N SER A 164 -1.22 -32.39 10.65
CA SER A 164 -2.07 -33.59 10.62
C SER A 164 -3.50 -33.11 10.65
N THR A 165 -4.14 -33.17 9.49
CA THR A 165 -5.59 -33.32 9.36
C THR A 165 -6.10 -34.34 10.39
N LYS A 166 -7.00 -33.90 11.27
CA LYS A 166 -8.04 -34.72 11.87
C LYS A 166 -9.35 -33.95 11.76
#